data_AF-A0A5B0C6Z5-F1
#
_entry.id   AF-A0A5B0C6Z5-F1
#
_cell.length_a   1.000
_cell.length_b   1.000
_cell.length_c   1.000
_cell.angle_alpha   90.00
_cell.angle_beta   90.00
_cell.angle_gamma   90.00
#
_symmetry.space_group_name_H-M   'P 1'
#
loop_
_entity.id
_entity.type
_entity.pdbx_description
1 polymer ?
#
loop_
_entity_poly.entity_id
_entity_poly.type
_entity_poly.pdbx_seq_one_letter_code
_entity_poly.pdbx_strand_id
1 'polypeptide(L)'
;MGILLAVFHLVYVVIFFIAIFISLKFEWGEEYKDERGKSISNKSYSIVFPLLPLGWLFLELYNRFISALEYDAYKWAIWFLITGLLILQAIILSVLKRKY
;
A
#
# COMPACT_ATOMS: atom_id res chain seq x y z
N MET A 1 0.21 -22.01 -16.68
CA MET A 1 0.16 -20.55 -16.43
C MET A 1 -0.76 -20.17 -15.27
N GLY A 2 -2.00 -20.69 -15.18
CA GLY A 2 -2.96 -20.31 -14.13
C GLY A 2 -2.50 -20.58 -12.68
N ILE A 3 -1.87 -21.73 -12.41
CA ILE A 3 -1.40 -22.08 -11.06
C ILE A 3 -0.32 -21.12 -10.57
N LEU A 4 0.63 -20.75 -11.44
CA LEU A 4 1.71 -19.84 -11.07
C LEU A 4 1.19 -18.45 -10.73
N LEU A 5 0.26 -17.91 -11.52
CA LEU A 5 -0.40 -16.63 -11.24
C LEU A 5 -1.19 -16.68 -9.92
N ALA A 6 -1.91 -17.78 -9.68
CA ALA A 6 -2.62 -17.98 -8.41
C ALA A 6 -1.65 -17.98 -7.21
N VAL A 7 -0.48 -18.62 -7.33
CA VAL A 7 0.56 -18.59 -6.31
C VAL A 7 1.06 -17.16 -6.09
N PHE A 8 1.33 -16.38 -7.14
CA PHE A 8 1.76 -14.98 -6.98
C PHE A 8 0.70 -14.12 -6.29
N HIS A 9 -0.57 -14.26 -6.64
CA HIS A 9 -1.65 -13.55 -5.96
C HIS A 9 -1.73 -13.94 -4.48
N LEU A 10 -1.60 -15.22 -4.17
CA LEU A 10 -1.64 -15.70 -2.78
C LEU A 10 -0.46 -15.13 -1.97
N VAL A 11 0.76 -15.17 -2.53
CA VAL A 11 1.94 -14.56 -1.91
C VAL A 11 1.74 -13.06 -1.69
N TYR A 12 1.22 -12.35 -2.69
CA TYR A 12 0.92 -10.92 -2.57
C TYR A 12 -0.08 -10.63 -1.45
N VAL A 13 -1.16 -11.40 -1.36
CA VAL A 13 -2.17 -11.27 -0.29
C VAL A 13 -1.56 -11.51 1.09
N VAL A 14 -0.67 -12.51 1.22
CA VAL A 14 0.05 -12.76 2.48
C VAL A 14 0.93 -11.57 2.87
N ILE A 15 1.68 -11.00 1.91
CA ILE A 15 2.50 -9.79 2.14
C ILE A 15 1.63 -8.63 2.59
N PHE A 16 0.48 -8.43 1.95
CA PHE A 16 -0.49 -7.40 2.31
C PHE A 16 -0.99 -7.56 3.75
N PHE A 17 -1.36 -8.77 4.18
CA PHE A 17 -1.77 -9.01 5.57
C PHE A 17 -0.63 -8.79 6.58
N ILE A 18 0.61 -9.16 6.23
CA ILE A 18 1.79 -8.86 7.05
C ILE A 18 1.95 -7.34 7.21
N ALA A 19 1.80 -6.57 6.13
CA ALA A 19 1.87 -5.12 6.18
C ALA A 19 0.80 -4.51 7.09
N ILE A 20 -0.47 -4.94 6.95
CA ILE A 20 -1.55 -4.53 7.86
C ILE A 20 -1.19 -4.84 9.30
N PHE A 21 -0.71 -6.06 9.57
CA PHE A 21 -0.36 -6.47 10.94
C PHE A 21 0.72 -5.57 11.53
N ILE A 22 1.75 -5.22 10.76
CA ILE A 22 2.82 -4.30 11.18
C ILE A 22 2.24 -2.93 11.52
N SER A 23 1.44 -2.35 10.62
CA SER A 23 0.88 -1.01 10.80
C SER A 23 -0.07 -0.95 11.99
N LEU A 24 -1.01 -1.90 12.11
CA LEU A 24 -1.95 -1.96 13.24
C LEU A 24 -1.23 -2.21 14.56
N LYS A 25 -0.24 -3.11 14.59
CA LYS A 25 0.55 -3.38 15.81
C LYS A 25 1.27 -2.12 16.30
N PHE A 26 1.76 -1.29 15.37
CA PHE A 26 2.39 -0.02 15.73
C PHE A 26 1.37 0.99 16.23
N GLU A 27 0.30 1.24 15.46
CA GLU A 27 -0.73 2.24 15.77
C GLU A 27 -1.49 1.96 17.07
N TRP A 28 -1.70 0.68 17.41
CA TRP A 28 -2.34 0.28 18.67
C TRP A 28 -1.35 0.09 19.82
N GLY A 29 -0.05 0.13 19.55
CA GLY A 29 0.99 -0.02 20.56
C GLY A 29 1.21 1.25 21.38
N GLU A 30 1.82 1.09 22.56
CA GLU A 30 2.23 2.23 23.40
C GLU A 30 3.16 3.20 22.65
N GLU A 31 4.00 2.68 21.75
CA GLU A 31 4.94 3.45 20.93
C GLU A 31 4.26 4.56 20.11
N TYR A 32 3.02 4.35 19.66
CA TYR A 32 2.27 5.35 18.92
C TYR A 32 1.69 6.46 19.80
N LYS A 33 1.49 6.22 21.10
CA LYS A 33 0.83 7.20 21.98
C LYS A 33 1.70 8.44 22.24
N ASP A 34 3.02 8.26 22.14
CA ASP A 34 4.01 9.30 22.27
C ASP A 34 4.05 10.22 21.04
N GLU A 35 4.48 11.47 21.21
CA GLU A 35 4.59 12.45 20.11
C GLU A 35 5.51 11.95 18.98
N ARG A 36 6.59 11.24 19.34
CA ARG A 36 7.50 10.62 18.36
C ARG A 36 6.78 9.57 17.50
N GLY A 37 5.99 8.69 18.11
CA GLY A 37 5.24 7.65 17.39
C GLY A 37 4.19 8.25 16.45
N LYS A 38 3.47 9.27 16.91
CA LYS A 38 2.53 10.03 16.06
C LYS A 38 3.24 10.70 14.90
N SER A 39 4.40 11.32 15.14
CA SER A 39 5.21 11.95 14.08
C SER A 39 5.69 10.94 13.03
N ILE A 40 6.15 9.76 13.47
CA ILE A 40 6.54 8.65 12.57
C ILE A 40 5.35 8.21 11.71
N SER A 41 4.19 7.98 12.33
CA SER A 41 2.97 7.56 11.61
C SER A 41 2.56 8.63 10.59
N ASN A 42 2.42 9.89 11.01
CA ASN A 42 2.05 11.00 10.14
C ASN A 42 3.02 11.17 8.97
N LYS A 43 4.33 11.00 9.21
CA LYS A 43 5.34 11.07 8.16
C LYS A 43 5.27 9.89 7.19
N SER A 44 4.93 8.69 7.67
CA SER A 44 4.70 7.55 6.79
C SER A 44 3.49 7.80 5.87
N TYR A 45 2.38 8.30 6.42
CA TYR A 45 1.19 8.61 5.65
C TYR A 45 1.37 9.79 4.71
N SER A 46 2.10 10.83 5.11
CA SER A 46 2.32 12.01 4.25
C SER A 46 3.12 11.71 2.99
N ILE A 47 3.97 10.67 3.03
CA ILE A 47 4.69 10.17 1.85
C ILE A 47 3.76 9.37 0.93
N VAL A 48 2.90 8.53 1.50
CA VAL A 48 2.07 7.57 0.75
C VAL A 48 0.81 8.22 0.19
N PHE A 49 0.18 9.12 0.95
CA PHE A 49 -1.11 9.73 0.59
C PHE A 49 -1.10 10.41 -0.79
N PRO A 50 -0.09 11.20 -1.18
CA PRO A 50 -0.02 11.79 -2.53
C PRO A 50 0.09 10.76 -3.66
N LEU A 51 0.60 9.56 -3.37
CA LEU A 51 0.77 8.52 -4.39
C LEU A 51 -0.57 7.88 -4.80
N LEU A 52 -1.60 7.97 -3.96
CA LEU A 52 -2.94 7.46 -4.30
C LEU A 52 -3.56 8.21 -5.50
N PRO A 53 -3.76 9.55 -5.45
CA PRO A 53 -4.30 10.27 -6.60
C PRO A 53 -3.35 10.22 -7.81
N LEU A 54 -2.03 10.16 -7.61
CA LEU A 54 -1.07 10.01 -8.70
C LEU A 54 -1.18 8.64 -9.39
N GLY A 55 -1.22 7.55 -8.61
CA GLY A 55 -1.39 6.21 -9.15
C GLY A 55 -2.73 6.04 -9.85
N TRP A 56 -3.79 6.60 -9.29
CA TRP A 56 -5.10 6.63 -9.96
C TRP A 56 -5.06 7.44 -11.25
N LEU A 57 -4.44 8.63 -11.26
CA LEU A 57 -4.25 9.42 -12.49
C LEU A 57 -3.53 8.62 -13.58
N PHE A 58 -2.48 7.86 -13.23
CA PHE A 58 -1.80 7.00 -14.20
C PHE A 58 -2.71 5.93 -14.79
N LEU A 59 -3.58 5.32 -13.98
CA LEU A 59 -4.57 4.35 -14.46
C LEU A 59 -5.57 5.00 -15.43
N GLU A 60 -6.05 6.21 -15.13
CA GLU A 60 -6.96 6.94 -16.00
C GLU A 60 -6.30 7.35 -17.33
N LEU A 61 -5.06 7.84 -17.28
CA LEU A 61 -4.30 8.17 -18.48
C LEU A 61 -4.05 6.93 -19.35
N TYR A 62 -3.69 5.80 -18.74
CA TYR A 62 -3.52 4.55 -19.46
C TYR A 62 -4.83 4.10 -20.12
N ASN A 63 -5.91 4.07 -19.35
CA ASN A 63 -7.24 3.64 -19.81
C ASN A 63 -7.73 4.50 -21.00
N ARG A 64 -7.46 5.80 -20.96
CA ARG A 64 -7.98 6.74 -21.96
C ARG A 64 -7.11 6.85 -23.20
N PHE A 65 -5.77 6.79 -23.06
CA PHE A 65 -4.85 7.13 -24.14
C PHE A 65 -4.03 5.96 -24.67
N ILE A 66 -3.94 4.85 -23.94
CA ILE A 66 -3.13 3.69 -24.34
C ILE A 66 -4.04 2.51 -24.72
N SER A 67 -4.84 2.03 -23.77
CA SER A 67 -5.75 0.90 -24.00
C SER A 67 -6.89 0.92 -23.01
N ALA A 68 -8.13 0.81 -23.52
CA ALA A 68 -9.31 0.74 -22.69
C ALA A 68 -9.24 -0.51 -21.81
N LEU A 69 -9.17 -0.30 -20.50
CA LEU A 69 -9.17 -1.38 -19.51
C LEU A 69 -10.58 -1.93 -19.38
N GLU A 70 -10.70 -3.25 -19.49
CA GLU A 70 -11.90 -3.95 -19.08
C GLU A 70 -12.17 -3.72 -17.59
N TYR A 71 -13.43 -3.77 -17.19
CA TYR A 71 -13.85 -3.50 -15.82
C TYR A 71 -13.11 -4.36 -14.78
N ASP A 72 -12.91 -5.64 -15.05
CA ASP A 72 -12.19 -6.53 -14.13
C ASP A 72 -10.70 -6.19 -14.04
N ALA A 73 -10.06 -5.82 -15.16
CA ALA A 73 -8.67 -5.36 -15.16
C ALA A 73 -8.51 -4.07 -14.36
N TYR A 74 -9.44 -3.12 -14.50
CA TYR A 74 -9.46 -1.88 -13.72
C TYR A 74 -9.64 -2.16 -12.22
N LYS A 75 -10.55 -3.06 -11.83
CA LYS A 75 -10.73 -3.47 -10.43
C LYS A 75 -9.46 -4.04 -9.83
N TRP A 76 -8.76 -4.92 -10.56
CA TRP A 76 -7.48 -5.45 -10.11
C TRP A 76 -6.43 -4.35 -9.97
N ALA A 77 -6.35 -3.42 -10.92
CA ALA A 77 -5.41 -2.30 -10.87
C ALA A 77 -5.64 -1.40 -9.64
N ILE A 78 -6.89 -1.04 -9.36
CA ILE A 78 -7.26 -0.28 -8.15
C ILE A 78 -6.95 -1.07 -6.88
N TRP A 79 -7.24 -2.37 -6.88
CA TRP A 79 -6.93 -3.23 -5.73
C TRP A 79 -5.42 -3.26 -5.43
N PHE A 80 -4.59 -3.46 -6.46
CA PHE A 80 -3.12 -3.41 -6.34
C PHE A 80 -2.60 -2.03 -5.95
N LEU A 81 -3.22 -0.95 -6.45
CA LEU A 81 -2.87 0.41 -6.06
C LEU A 81 -3.08 0.63 -4.56
N ILE A 82 -4.28 0.34 -4.06
CA ILE A 82 -4.63 0.58 -2.65
C ILE A 82 -3.80 -0.32 -1.73
N THR A 83 -3.78 -1.62 -2.00
CA THR A 83 -3.06 -2.58 -1.14
C THR A 83 -1.55 -2.42 -1.23
N GLY A 84 -1.02 -2.08 -2.40
CA GLY A 84 0.39 -1.75 -2.60
C GLY A 84 0.83 -0.51 -1.83
N LEU A 85 -0.01 0.52 -1.78
CA LEU A 85 0.26 1.72 -0.97
C LEU A 85 0.25 1.42 0.53
N LEU A 86 -0.61 0.51 1.01
CA LEU A 86 -0.59 0.04 2.40
C LEU A 86 0.67 -0.76 2.73
N ILE A 87 1.12 -1.62 1.79
CA ILE A 87 2.41 -2.32 1.93
C ILE A 87 3.57 -1.32 2.01
N LEU A 88 3.58 -0.32 1.11
CA LEU A 88 4.59 0.73 1.10
C LEU A 88 4.57 1.55 2.40
N GLN A 89 3.38 1.86 2.93
CA GLN A 89 3.22 2.54 4.22
C GLN A 89 3.85 1.75 5.36
N ALA A 90 3.58 0.45 5.45
CA ALA A 90 4.16 -0.42 6.48
C ALA A 90 5.70 -0.51 6.39
N ILE A 91 6.24 -0.53 5.17
CA ILE A 91 7.69 -0.49 4.92
C ILE A 91 8.28 0.84 5.41
N ILE A 92 7.70 1.97 4.99
CA ILE A 92 8.17 3.31 5.39
C ILE A 92 8.10 3.46 6.91
N LEU A 93 6.99 3.05 7.52
CA LEU A 93 6.80 3.04 8.97
C LEU A 93 7.93 2.26 9.67
N SER A 94 8.23 1.05 9.19
CA SER A 94 9.29 0.19 9.73
C SER A 94 10.68 0.82 9.60
N VAL A 95 10.95 1.51 8.49
CA VAL A 95 12.21 2.22 8.27
C VAL A 95 12.32 3.44 9.19
N LEU A 96 11.27 4.25 9.29
CA LEU A 96 11.24 5.43 10.15
C LEU A 96 11.41 5.05 11.63
N LYS A 97 10.77 3.97 12.07
CA LYS A 97 10.91 3.41 13.42
C LYS A 97 12.34 2.96 13.76
N ARG A 98 13.13 2.51 12.77
CA ARG A 98 14.54 2.14 12.99
C ARG A 98 15.46 3.35 13.02
N LYS A 99 15.07 4.44 12.35
CA LYS A 99 15.89 5.64 12.16
C LYS A 99 15.77 6.62 13.31
N TYR A 100 14.55 6.85 13.78
CA TYR A 100 14.25 7.67 14.95
C TYR A 100 14.16 6.78 16.15
#